data_AF-A0A7R6WSB6-F1
#
_entry.id   AF-A0A7R6WSB6-F1
#
_cell.length_a   1.000
_cell.length_b   1.000
_cell.length_c   1.000
_cell.angle_alpha   90.00
_cell.angle_beta   90.00
_cell.angle_gamma   90.00
#
_symmetry.space_group_name_H-M   'P 1'
#
loop_
_entity.id
_entity.type
_entity.pdbx_description
1 polymer ?
#
loop_
_entity_poly.entity_id
_entity_poly.type
_entity_poly.pdbx_seq_one_letter_code
_entity_poly.pdbx_strand_id
1 'polypeptide(L)'
;MLVEAAWAAARSPGPLRAFCKRIASRRGKHIAAVATARKLAMIIWHMLSKDTHYIWALPALLARKFRSVELRAGLPTSHAGRGTAFDYNIPAKRAEERSRVKKAEAAYAAATSRWRTRPERPKAVEKAAE
;
A
#
# COMPACT_ATOMS: atom_id res chain seq x y z
N MET A 1 -18.57 2.55 1.34
CA MET A 1 -17.51 1.51 1.42
C MET A 1 -16.06 2.01 1.26
N LEU A 2 -15.74 3.32 1.22
CA LEU A 2 -14.34 3.78 1.10
C LEU A 2 -13.51 3.67 2.39
N VAL A 3 -14.14 3.82 3.55
CA VAL A 3 -13.46 3.69 4.85
C VAL A 3 -12.99 2.26 5.09
N GLU A 4 -13.78 1.26 4.68
CA GLU A 4 -13.38 -0.15 4.75
C GLU A 4 -12.19 -0.46 3.83
N ALA A 5 -12.22 0.09 2.60
CA ALA A 5 -11.10 0.00 1.69
C ALA A 5 -9.83 0.64 2.27
N ALA A 6 -9.96 1.75 3.01
CA ALA A 6 -8.84 2.36 3.72
C ALA A 6 -8.27 1.45 4.82
N TRP A 7 -9.12 0.76 5.58
CA TRP A 7 -8.68 -0.24 6.55
C TRP A 7 -7.95 -1.41 5.89
N ALA A 8 -8.43 -1.89 4.75
CA ALA A 8 -7.74 -2.91 3.98
C ALA A 8 -6.37 -2.41 3.48
N ALA A 9 -6.32 -1.20 2.92
CA ALA A 9 -5.09 -0.57 2.43
C ALA A 9 -4.07 -0.32 3.56
N ALA A 10 -4.52 -0.02 4.77
CA ALA A 10 -3.66 0.17 5.93
C ALA A 10 -3.02 -1.13 6.45
N ARG A 11 -3.60 -2.30 6.13
CA ARG A 11 -3.04 -3.61 6.50
C ARG A 11 -1.98 -4.10 5.51
N SER A 12 -2.11 -3.73 4.23
CA SER A 12 -1.15 -4.11 3.19
C SER A 12 0.12 -3.26 3.26
N PRO A 13 1.31 -3.86 2.99
CA PRO A 13 2.54 -3.07 2.90
C PRO A 13 2.42 -2.04 1.76
N GLY A 14 3.03 -0.87 1.95
CA GLY A 14 3.06 0.19 0.94
C GLY A 14 2.95 1.62 1.48
N PRO A 15 3.08 2.63 0.62
CA PRO A 15 3.14 4.03 1.04
C PRO A 15 1.84 4.53 1.70
N LEU A 16 0.69 3.98 1.33
CA LEU A 16 -0.59 4.31 1.96
C LEU A 16 -0.67 3.85 3.42
N ARG A 17 -0.03 2.72 3.75
CA ARG A 17 0.07 2.23 5.13
C ARG A 17 0.95 3.15 5.97
N ALA A 18 2.10 3.58 5.46
CA ALA A 18 2.94 4.57 6.15
C ALA A 18 2.20 5.91 6.35
N PHE A 19 1.43 6.35 5.36
CA PHE A 19 0.57 7.54 5.49
C PHE A 19 -0.48 7.39 6.59
N CYS A 20 -1.22 6.28 6.60
CA CYS A 20 -2.24 6.01 7.62
C CYS A 20 -1.61 5.95 9.02
N LYS A 21 -0.49 5.24 9.18
CA LYS A 21 0.24 5.13 10.46
C LYS A 21 0.69 6.48 11.00
N ARG A 22 1.19 7.36 10.13
CA ARG A 22 1.66 8.70 10.50
C ARG A 22 0.52 9.59 11.01
N ILE A 23 -0.68 9.47 10.44
CA ILE A 23 -1.84 10.22 10.91
C ILE A 23 -2.39 9.58 12.19
N ALA A 24 -2.43 8.25 12.25
CA ALA A 24 -2.93 7.51 13.41
C ALA A 24 -2.11 7.81 14.67
N SER A 25 -0.79 7.96 14.55
CA SER A 25 0.09 8.31 15.68
C SER A 25 -0.11 9.74 16.21
N ARG A 26 -0.73 10.64 15.43
CA ARG A 26 -0.97 12.04 15.83
C ARG A 26 -2.41 12.32 16.25
N ARG A 27 -3.39 11.70 15.58
CA ARG A 27 -4.82 12.06 15.67
C ARG A 27 -5.74 10.86 15.93
N GLY A 28 -5.21 9.66 16.08
CA GLY A 28 -5.99 8.45 16.31
C GLY A 28 -6.47 7.74 15.04
N LYS A 29 -6.97 6.51 15.23
CA LYS A 29 -7.21 5.53 14.15
C LYS A 29 -8.37 5.91 13.22
N HIS A 30 -9.48 6.41 13.76
CA HIS A 30 -10.67 6.77 12.96
C HIS A 30 -10.38 7.94 12.01
N ILE A 31 -9.71 8.99 12.50
CA ILE A 31 -9.30 10.13 11.68
C ILE A 31 -8.31 9.69 10.58
N ALA A 32 -7.39 8.79 10.91
CA ALA A 32 -6.46 8.25 9.92
C ALA A 32 -7.15 7.44 8.82
N ALA A 33 -8.19 6.67 9.16
CA ALA A 33 -8.97 5.92 8.18
C ALA A 33 -9.68 6.85 7.18
N VAL A 34 -10.33 7.92 7.66
CA VAL A 34 -11.00 8.92 6.80
C VAL A 34 -10.00 9.68 5.93
N ALA A 35 -8.87 10.11 6.49
CA ALA A 35 -7.81 10.77 5.71
C ALA A 35 -7.24 9.85 4.62
N THR A 36 -7.08 8.56 4.92
CA THR A 36 -6.63 7.55 3.96
C THR A 36 -7.69 7.29 2.88
N ALA A 37 -8.97 7.26 3.24
CA ALA A 37 -10.08 7.15 2.30
C ALA A 37 -10.12 8.33 1.30
N ARG A 38 -9.94 9.57 1.78
CA ARG A 38 -9.85 10.76 0.90
C ARG A 38 -8.68 10.63 -0.08
N LYS A 39 -7.51 10.19 0.41
CA LYS A 39 -6.32 9.99 -0.42
C LYS A 39 -6.52 8.89 -1.46
N LEU A 40 -7.20 7.79 -1.09
CA LEU A 40 -7.57 6.72 -2.02
C LEU A 40 -8.52 7.23 -3.11
N ALA A 41 -9.56 7.98 -2.76
CA ALA A 41 -10.49 8.55 -3.73
C ALA A 41 -9.78 9.44 -4.76
N MET A 42 -8.84 10.28 -4.32
CA MET A 42 -8.05 11.13 -5.20
C MET A 42 -7.13 10.31 -6.13
N ILE A 43 -6.50 9.25 -5.63
CA ILE A 43 -5.68 8.35 -6.45
C ILE A 43 -6.56 7.67 -7.51
N ILE A 44 -7.72 7.13 -7.10
CA ILE A 44 -8.66 6.47 -8.02
C ILE A 44 -9.11 7.44 -9.10
N TRP A 45 -9.48 8.68 -8.73
CA TRP A 45 -9.86 9.70 -9.70
C TRP A 45 -8.74 9.98 -10.71
N HIS A 46 -7.49 10.14 -10.26
CA HIS A 46 -6.36 10.35 -11.17
C HIS A 46 -6.09 9.14 -12.08
N MET A 47 -6.21 7.92 -11.54
CA MET A 47 -6.04 6.70 -12.33
C MET A 47 -7.09 6.60 -13.43
N LEU A 48 -8.35 6.88 -13.10
CA LEU A 48 -9.46 6.86 -14.06
C LEU A 48 -9.38 7.99 -15.08
N SER A 49 -9.01 9.20 -14.64
CA SER A 49 -8.96 10.37 -15.52
C SER A 49 -7.79 10.34 -16.50
N LYS A 50 -6.68 9.68 -16.13
CA LYS A 50 -5.47 9.61 -16.95
C LYS A 50 -5.26 8.25 -17.61
N ASP A 51 -6.18 7.32 -17.40
CA ASP A 51 -6.04 5.91 -17.77
C ASP A 51 -4.68 5.32 -17.37
N THR A 52 -4.27 5.60 -16.13
CA THR A 52 -2.97 5.18 -15.60
C THR A 52 -3.13 4.16 -14.48
N HIS A 53 -2.21 3.19 -14.45
CA HIS A 53 -2.16 2.22 -13.38
C HIS A 53 -1.51 2.79 -12.12
N TYR A 54 -1.87 2.21 -10.97
CA TYR A 54 -1.26 2.58 -9.71
C TYR A 54 0.23 2.23 -9.72
N ILE A 55 1.07 3.21 -9.39
CA ILE A 55 2.54 3.11 -9.47
C ILE A 55 3.10 1.93 -8.67
N TRP A 56 2.46 1.58 -7.54
CA TRP A 56 2.90 0.49 -6.66
C TRP A 56 2.01 -0.75 -6.78
N ALA A 57 1.41 -0.97 -7.95
CA ALA A 57 0.65 -2.19 -8.23
C ALA A 57 1.55 -3.44 -8.16
N LEU A 58 0.96 -4.57 -7.78
CA LEU A 58 1.61 -5.88 -7.82
C LEU A 58 1.17 -6.58 -9.12
N PRO A 59 1.99 -6.59 -10.19
CA PRO A 59 1.56 -7.04 -11.51
C PRO A 59 1.13 -8.50 -11.53
N ALA A 60 1.81 -9.41 -10.82
CA ALA A 60 1.41 -10.81 -10.77
C ALA A 60 0.07 -11.01 -10.06
N LEU A 61 -0.15 -10.31 -8.93
CA LEU A 61 -1.43 -10.34 -8.21
C LEU A 61 -2.56 -9.73 -9.06
N LEU A 62 -2.26 -8.65 -9.78
CA LEU A 62 -3.21 -7.95 -10.63
C LEU A 62 -3.61 -8.82 -11.82
N ALA A 63 -2.66 -9.47 -12.49
CA ALA A 63 -2.92 -10.43 -13.57
C ALA A 63 -3.81 -11.59 -13.10
N ARG A 64 -3.55 -12.14 -11.89
CA ARG A 64 -4.42 -13.17 -11.30
C ARG A 64 -5.84 -12.66 -11.05
N LYS A 65 -6.00 -11.42 -10.59
CA LYS A 65 -7.31 -10.81 -10.32
C LYS A 65 -8.08 -10.55 -11.61
N PHE A 66 -7.44 -9.97 -12.62
CA PHE A 66 -8.05 -9.79 -13.93
C PHE A 66 -8.47 -11.12 -14.52
N ARG A 67 -7.60 -12.13 -14.46
CA ARG A 67 -7.94 -13.46 -14.94
C ARG A 67 -9.19 -14.07 -14.28
N SER A 68 -9.34 -13.87 -12.97
CA SER A 68 -10.55 -14.29 -12.23
C SER A 68 -11.81 -13.59 -12.75
N VAL A 69 -11.73 -12.29 -13.03
CA VAL A 69 -12.84 -11.50 -13.58
C VAL A 69 -13.16 -11.94 -15.01
N GLU A 70 -12.14 -12.14 -15.85
CA GLU A 70 -12.31 -12.63 -17.23
C GLU A 70 -13.07 -13.95 -17.28
N LEU A 71 -12.66 -14.92 -16.46
CA LEU A 71 -13.32 -16.22 -16.38
C LEU A 71 -14.78 -16.10 -15.94
N ARG A 72 -15.09 -15.19 -15.01
CA ARG A 72 -16.48 -14.91 -14.61
C ARG A 72 -17.29 -14.21 -15.70
N ALA A 73 -16.63 -13.47 -16.58
CA ALA A 73 -17.24 -12.84 -17.74
C ALA A 73 -17.46 -13.83 -18.91
N GLY A 74 -17.09 -15.10 -18.76
CA GLY A 74 -17.29 -16.14 -19.79
C GLY A 74 -16.18 -16.22 -20.83
N LEU A 75 -15.05 -15.53 -20.62
CA LEU A 75 -13.89 -15.68 -21.50
C LEU A 75 -13.31 -17.09 -21.40
N PRO A 76 -12.78 -17.64 -22.51
CA PRO A 76 -12.33 -19.02 -22.55
C PRO A 76 -11.21 -19.29 -21.53
N THR A 77 -11.22 -20.49 -20.97
CA THR A 77 -10.11 -21.00 -20.18
C THR A 77 -8.92 -21.23 -21.10
N SER A 78 -7.82 -20.49 -20.90
CA SER A 78 -6.57 -20.80 -21.58
C SER A 78 -5.91 -21.97 -20.85
N HIS A 79 -5.93 -23.15 -21.47
CA HIS A 79 -5.20 -24.34 -21.03
C HIS A 79 -3.76 -24.38 -21.59
N ALA A 80 -3.44 -23.46 -22.52
CA ALA A 80 -2.15 -23.37 -23.17
C ALA A 80 -1.17 -22.55 -22.33
N GLY A 81 -0.41 -23.24 -21.47
CA GLY A 81 0.81 -22.70 -20.84
C GLY A 81 0.63 -21.89 -19.56
N ARG A 82 1.76 -21.63 -18.88
CA ARG A 82 1.85 -20.79 -17.67
C ARG A 82 1.76 -19.32 -18.08
N GLY A 83 0.55 -18.75 -18.10
CA GLY A 83 0.33 -17.33 -18.41
C GLY A 83 0.79 -16.38 -17.30
N THR A 84 0.68 -15.07 -17.54
CA THR A 84 1.09 -13.99 -16.60
C THR A 84 0.40 -14.08 -15.23
N ALA A 85 -0.83 -14.61 -15.16
CA ALA A 85 -1.54 -14.88 -13.91
C ALA A 85 -0.86 -15.96 -13.04
N PHE A 86 -0.12 -16.90 -13.65
CA PHE A 86 0.61 -17.96 -12.94
C PHE A 86 1.79 -17.41 -12.14
N ASP A 87 2.36 -16.27 -12.55
CA ASP A 87 3.50 -15.66 -11.87
C ASP A 87 3.25 -15.39 -10.38
N TYR A 88 1.99 -15.19 -9.98
CA TYR A 88 1.62 -15.04 -8.58
C TYR A 88 1.85 -16.31 -7.76
N ASN A 89 1.77 -17.49 -8.38
CA ASN A 89 2.00 -18.75 -7.66
C ASN A 89 3.48 -18.94 -7.32
N ILE A 90 4.39 -18.27 -8.04
CA ILE A 90 5.85 -18.33 -7.80
C ILE A 90 6.19 -17.54 -6.52
N PRO A 91 6.67 -18.20 -5.43
CA PRO A 91 6.97 -17.50 -4.18
C PRO A 91 8.06 -16.43 -4.31
N ALA A 92 9.08 -16.68 -5.15
CA ALA A 92 10.17 -15.75 -5.40
C ALA A 92 9.67 -14.42 -6.01
N LYS A 93 8.82 -14.48 -7.06
CA LYS A 93 8.21 -13.29 -7.66
C LYS A 93 7.36 -12.52 -6.65
N ARG A 94 6.54 -13.21 -5.85
CA ARG A 94 5.75 -12.55 -4.78
C ARG A 94 6.63 -11.86 -3.74
N ALA A 95 7.73 -12.48 -3.34
CA ALA A 95 8.66 -11.90 -2.38
C ALA A 95 9.33 -10.66 -2.95
N GLU A 96 9.74 -10.70 -4.21
CA GLU A 96 10.33 -9.57 -4.92
C GLU A 96 9.36 -8.39 -5.02
N GLU A 97 8.14 -8.61 -5.50
CA GLU A 97 7.10 -7.57 -5.57
C GLU A 97 6.81 -6.96 -4.19
N ARG A 98 6.68 -7.80 -3.15
CA ARG A 98 6.51 -7.32 -1.76
C ARG A 98 7.72 -6.51 -1.31
N SER A 99 8.94 -6.88 -1.68
CA SER A 99 10.15 -6.14 -1.31
C SER A 99 10.18 -4.75 -1.96
N ARG A 100 9.76 -4.63 -3.23
CA ARG A 100 9.63 -3.35 -3.96
C ARG A 100 8.65 -2.43 -3.25
N VAL A 101 7.48 -2.95 -2.86
CA VAL A 101 6.46 -2.19 -2.13
C VAL A 101 6.92 -1.80 -0.72
N LYS A 102 7.66 -2.67 -0.02
CA LYS A 102 8.28 -2.35 1.29
C LYS A 102 9.34 -1.24 1.16
N LYS A 103 10.19 -1.29 0.13
CA LYS A 103 11.17 -0.22 -0.16
C LYS A 103 10.45 1.11 -0.40
N ALA A 104 9.33 1.09 -1.13
CA ALA A 104 8.50 2.27 -1.34
C ALA A 104 7.88 2.82 -0.05
N GLU A 105 7.41 1.93 0.84
CA GLU A 105 6.92 2.31 2.17
C GLU A 105 8.01 2.99 3.01
N ALA A 106 9.22 2.42 3.00
CA ALA A 106 10.38 2.98 3.70
C ALA A 106 10.81 4.34 3.10
N ALA A 107 10.86 4.46 1.78
CA ALA A 107 11.17 5.72 1.09
C ALA A 107 10.14 6.80 1.42
N TYR A 108 8.85 6.47 1.42
CA TYR A 108 7.80 7.40 1.83
C TYR A 108 7.98 7.84 3.29
N ALA A 109 8.23 6.90 4.20
CA ALA A 109 8.44 7.18 5.61
C ALA A 109 9.67 8.07 5.86
N ALA A 110 10.78 7.82 5.15
CA ALA A 110 12.00 8.62 5.23
C ALA A 110 11.80 10.04 4.66
N ALA A 111 11.07 10.17 3.55
CA ALA A 111 10.74 11.48 2.98
C ALA A 111 9.85 12.30 3.92
N THR A 112 8.86 11.67 4.56
CA THR A 112 7.95 12.36 5.50
C THR A 112 8.49 12.51 6.92
N SER A 113 9.52 11.79 7.34
CA SER A 113 10.14 11.98 8.66
C SER A 113 10.80 13.35 8.77
N ARG A 114 11.40 13.84 7.68
CA ARG A 114 11.99 15.18 7.56
C ARG A 114 10.97 16.31 7.73
N TRP A 115 9.68 16.02 7.54
CA TRP A 115 8.59 16.98 7.70
C TRP A 115 8.10 17.09 9.15
N ARG A 116 8.82 16.48 10.12
CA ARG A 116 8.60 16.72 11.54
C ARG A 116 9.12 18.12 11.90
N THR A 117 8.19 19.06 12.02
CA THR A 117 8.43 20.44 12.47
C THR A 117 8.77 20.59 13.95
N ARG A 118 8.81 19.49 14.73
CA ARG A 118 9.15 19.53 16.17
C ARG A 118 10.22 18.47 16.47
N PRO A 119 11.45 18.86 16.85
CA PRO A 119 12.43 17.91 17.36
C PRO A 119 11.88 17.25 18.62
N GLU A 120 12.09 15.94 18.78
CA GLU A 120 11.79 15.25 20.03
C GLU A 120 12.66 15.88 21.13
N ARG A 121 12.06 16.30 22.25
CA ARG A 121 12.84 16.74 23.41
C ARG A 121 13.72 15.56 23.81
N PRO A 122 15.05 15.74 23.97
CA PRO A 122 15.90 14.68 24.45
C PRO A 122 15.33 14.17 25.77
N LYS A 123 15.10 12.85 25.87
CA LYS A 123 14.71 12.23 27.13
C LYS A 123 15.81 12.56 28.12
N ALA A 124 15.46 13.17 29.25
CA ALA A 124 16.40 13.45 30.32
C ALA A 124 17.12 12.14 30.65
N VAL A 125 18.43 12.11 30.44
CA VAL A 125 19.27 11.01 30.89
C VAL A 125 19.14 11.02 32.40
N GLU A 126 18.46 10.02 32.93
CA GLU A 126 18.36 9.76 34.36
C GLU A 126 19.81 9.52 34.82
N LYS A 127 20.40 10.53 35.47
CA LYS A 127 21.73 10.40 36.07
C LYS A 127 21.60 9.30 37.12
N ALA A 128 22.30 8.19 36.91
CA ALA A 128 22.50 7.19 37.93
C ALA A 128 23.09 7.89 39.17
N ALA A 129 22.35 7.86 40.27
CA ALA A 129 22.81 8.31 41.56
C ALA A 129 23.96 7.40 42.01
N GLU A 130 25.00 8.04 42.53
CA GLU A 130 26.21 7.49 43.15
C GLU A 130 25.89 6.74 44.44
#